data_AF-A0A5D8YHY1-F1
#
_entry.id   AF-A0A5D8YHY1-F1
#
_cell.length_a   1.000
_cell.length_b   1.000
_cell.length_c   1.000
_cell.angle_alpha   90.00
_cell.angle_beta   90.00
_cell.angle_gamma   90.00
#
_symmetry.space_group_name_H-M   'P 1'
#
loop_
_entity.id
_entity.type
_entity.pdbx_description
1 polymer ?
#
loop_
_entity_poly.entity_id
_entity_poly.type
_entity_poly.pdbx_seq_one_letter_code
_entity_poly.pdbx_strand_id
1 'polypeptide(L)'
;METYSFEDISRFADGEMTGEELTRFEERLQQDENLRNEVAFYRNVQSSLRMKLVKDDQDKALEDTLHRLSKEHSSRTAKIVPMRRYAAWASAVAAVFVIFMVWMPWKKDLYQQYNTTEMLTTAERGDATTNNMQTAADAFNNKDFEKAKTLLAQVVQAEPDNSMARFYYGVSLLETGDIAQSRKTLADVYQGASVFKYEAAFYIALSYLKQHDKSHCKEWLIKIPTDAANYDKAQELLGKL
;
A
#
# COMPACT_ATOMS: atom_id res chain seq x y z
N MET A 1 -27.54 -30.60 27.21
CA MET A 1 -27.60 -31.38 25.96
C MET A 1 -26.17 -31.56 25.53
N GLU A 2 -25.67 -32.79 25.49
CA GLU A 2 -24.34 -33.07 24.94
C GLU A 2 -24.38 -32.69 23.45
N THR A 3 -23.51 -31.77 23.05
CA THR A 3 -23.33 -31.36 21.66
C THR A 3 -22.24 -32.23 21.07
N TYR A 4 -22.58 -33.11 20.13
CA TYR A 4 -21.58 -33.86 19.37
C TYR A 4 -20.86 -32.93 18.41
N SER A 5 -19.54 -33.07 18.35
CA SER A 5 -18.68 -32.32 17.45
C SER A 5 -18.63 -32.96 16.07
N PHE A 6 -18.10 -32.22 15.09
CA PHE A 6 -17.82 -32.77 13.76
C PHE A 6 -16.90 -34.00 13.81
N GLU A 7 -15.97 -34.04 14.76
CA GLU A 7 -15.05 -35.16 14.96
C GLU A 7 -15.78 -36.45 15.38
N ASP A 8 -16.83 -36.33 16.18
CA ASP A 8 -17.66 -37.45 16.58
C ASP A 8 -18.44 -38.02 15.38
N ILE A 9 -18.94 -37.14 14.52
CA ILE A 9 -19.67 -37.51 13.30
C ILE A 9 -18.75 -38.22 12.31
N SER A 10 -17.52 -37.72 12.11
CA SER A 10 -16.54 -38.38 11.24
C SER A 10 -16.13 -39.74 11.77
N ARG A 11 -15.80 -39.84 13.07
CA ARG A 11 -15.41 -41.11 13.70
C ARG A 11 -16.53 -42.15 13.62
N PHE A 12 -17.79 -41.77 13.84
CA PHE A 12 -18.92 -42.68 13.65
C PHE A 12 -19.08 -43.10 12.18
N ALA A 13 -19.04 -42.14 11.25
CA ALA A 13 -19.25 -42.42 9.83
C ALA A 13 -18.15 -43.28 9.21
N ASP A 14 -16.91 -43.13 9.71
CA ASP A 14 -15.72 -43.90 9.31
C ASP A 14 -15.57 -45.23 10.07
N GLY A 15 -16.43 -45.51 11.07
CA GLY A 15 -16.47 -46.77 11.81
C GLY A 15 -15.42 -46.88 12.92
N GLU A 16 -14.92 -45.76 13.41
CA GLU A 16 -13.86 -45.66 14.43
C GLU A 16 -14.40 -45.62 15.88
N MET A 17 -15.71 -45.53 16.06
CA MET A 17 -16.36 -45.63 17.38
C MET A 17 -16.60 -47.09 17.77
N THR A 18 -16.32 -47.44 19.03
CA THR A 18 -16.48 -48.81 19.54
C THR A 18 -17.01 -48.83 20.98
N GLY A 19 -17.56 -49.98 21.41
CA GLY A 19 -18.00 -50.18 22.80
C GLY A 19 -19.16 -49.27 23.21
N GLU A 20 -19.14 -48.78 24.45
CA GLU A 20 -20.20 -47.93 25.01
C GLU A 20 -20.38 -46.60 24.24
N GLU A 21 -19.31 -46.07 23.65
CA GLU A 21 -19.33 -44.83 22.87
C GLU A 21 -20.24 -44.98 21.64
N LEU A 22 -20.12 -46.11 20.93
CA LEU A 22 -20.95 -46.42 19.77
C LEU A 22 -22.43 -46.56 20.16
N THR A 23 -22.74 -47.29 21.23
CA THR A 23 -24.12 -47.52 21.66
C THR A 23 -24.82 -46.22 22.04
N ARG A 24 -24.14 -45.32 22.77
CA ARG A 24 -24.71 -44.00 23.13
C ARG A 24 -24.94 -43.13 21.89
N PHE A 25 -24.01 -43.17 20.93
CA PHE A 25 -24.13 -42.42 19.69
C PHE A 25 -25.31 -42.92 18.85
N GLU A 26 -25.49 -44.24 18.73
CA GLU A 26 -26.60 -44.86 18.00
C GLU A 26 -27.97 -44.56 18.64
N GLU A 27 -28.07 -44.64 19.97
CA GLU A 27 -29.29 -44.26 20.69
C GLU A 27 -29.68 -42.80 20.44
N ARG A 28 -28.69 -41.91 20.43
CA ARG A 28 -28.92 -40.49 20.13
C ARG A 28 -29.31 -40.27 18.69
N LEU A 29 -28.69 -40.98 17.75
CA LEU A 29 -29.02 -40.93 16.32
C LEU A 29 -30.49 -41.30 16.05
N GLN A 30 -31.11 -42.13 16.90
CA GLN A 30 -32.55 -42.43 16.78
C GLN A 30 -33.43 -41.27 17.26
N GLN A 31 -32.98 -40.53 18.27
CA GLN A 31 -33.75 -39.46 18.91
C GLN A 31 -33.55 -38.09 18.25
N ASP A 32 -32.41 -37.85 17.62
CA ASP A 32 -32.00 -36.54 17.11
C ASP A 32 -32.01 -36.50 15.57
N GLU A 33 -32.97 -35.76 15.02
CA GLU A 33 -33.12 -35.63 13.57
C GLU A 33 -31.99 -34.81 12.92
N ASN A 34 -31.44 -33.82 13.64
CA ASN A 34 -30.34 -33.01 13.12
C ASN A 34 -29.06 -33.84 12.99
N LEU A 35 -28.75 -34.64 14.02
CA LEU A 35 -27.58 -35.52 14.01
C LEU A 35 -27.65 -36.55 12.87
N ARG A 36 -28.84 -37.10 12.57
CA ARG A 36 -29.04 -37.98 11.39
C ARG A 36 -28.70 -37.29 10.08
N ASN A 37 -29.17 -36.05 9.92
CA ASN A 37 -28.96 -35.30 8.68
C ASN A 37 -27.47 -34.97 8.47
N GLU A 38 -26.74 -34.65 9.54
CA GLU A 38 -25.30 -34.37 9.46
C GLU A 38 -24.47 -35.62 9.14
N VAL A 39 -24.78 -36.77 9.76
CA VAL A 39 -24.13 -38.05 9.43
C VAL A 39 -24.41 -38.45 7.96
N ALA A 40 -25.65 -38.28 7.50
CA ALA A 40 -26.02 -38.57 6.12
C ALA A 40 -25.30 -37.65 5.12
N PHE A 41 -25.15 -36.37 5.45
CA PHE A 41 -24.39 -35.41 4.64
C PHE A 41 -22.91 -35.81 4.53
N TYR A 42 -22.25 -36.14 5.65
CA TYR A 42 -20.86 -36.58 5.65
C TYR A 42 -20.63 -37.79 4.73
N ARG A 43 -21.48 -38.83 4.87
CA ARG A 43 -21.40 -40.03 4.02
C ARG A 43 -21.59 -39.74 2.53
N ASN A 44 -22.47 -38.80 2.17
CA ASN A 44 -22.70 -38.40 0.78
C ASN A 44 -21.51 -37.64 0.17
N VAL A 45 -20.86 -36.76 0.93
CA VAL A 45 -19.65 -36.07 0.48
C VAL A 45 -18.53 -37.08 0.27
N GLN A 46 -18.33 -38.01 1.20
CA GLN A 46 -17.28 -39.02 1.13
C GLN A 46 -17.48 -39.99 -0.04
N SER A 47 -18.72 -40.42 -0.31
CA SER A 47 -19.03 -41.31 -1.45
C SER A 47 -18.82 -40.60 -2.80
N SER A 48 -19.18 -39.33 -2.89
CA SER A 48 -18.94 -38.49 -4.08
C SER A 48 -17.45 -38.29 -4.36
N LEU A 49 -16.64 -38.12 -3.31
CA LEU A 49 -15.18 -38.05 -3.42
C LEU A 49 -14.57 -39.38 -3.83
N ARG A 50 -14.99 -40.49 -3.22
CA ARG A 50 -14.53 -41.83 -3.62
C ARG A 50 -14.88 -42.13 -5.07
N MET A 51 -16.07 -41.78 -5.55
CA MET A 51 -16.48 -42.00 -6.95
C MET A 51 -15.61 -41.23 -7.95
N LYS A 52 -15.08 -40.07 -7.58
CA LYS A 52 -14.10 -39.31 -8.40
C LYS A 52 -12.67 -39.85 -8.32
N LEU A 53 -12.37 -40.74 -7.37
CA LEU A 53 -11.03 -41.29 -7.11
C LEU A 53 -10.93 -42.78 -7.45
N VAL A 54 -12.01 -43.43 -7.91
CA VAL A 54 -11.95 -44.78 -8.45
C VAL A 54 -11.24 -44.72 -9.79
N LYS A 55 -9.96 -45.13 -9.76
CA LYS A 55 -9.07 -45.48 -10.89
C LYS A 55 -9.81 -45.64 -12.22
N ASP A 56 -9.82 -44.56 -13.00
CA ASP A 56 -10.23 -44.59 -14.40
C ASP A 56 -8.99 -44.86 -15.27
N ASP A 57 -9.16 -45.47 -16.44
CA ASP A 57 -8.08 -45.91 -17.35
C ASP A 57 -7.15 -44.77 -17.83
N GLN A 58 -7.45 -43.52 -17.45
CA GLN A 58 -6.62 -42.33 -17.64
C GLN A 58 -5.31 -42.35 -16.82
N ASP A 59 -5.28 -43.08 -15.70
CA ASP A 59 -4.06 -43.17 -14.85
C ASP A 59 -2.92 -43.90 -15.57
N LYS A 60 -3.22 -44.92 -16.38
CA LYS A 60 -2.19 -45.65 -17.14
C LYS A 60 -1.60 -44.81 -18.27
N ALA A 61 -2.44 -44.04 -18.96
CA ALA A 61 -1.98 -43.13 -20.01
C ALA A 61 -1.10 -42.01 -19.45
N LEU A 62 -1.39 -41.54 -18.23
CA LEU A 62 -0.56 -40.57 -17.52
C LEU A 62 0.77 -41.20 -17.07
N GLU A 63 0.74 -42.41 -16.50
CA GLU A 63 1.94 -43.15 -16.07
C GLU A 63 2.89 -43.44 -17.25
N ASP A 64 2.36 -43.90 -18.39
CA ASP A 64 3.15 -44.12 -19.61
C ASP A 64 3.74 -42.81 -20.17
N THR A 65 2.97 -41.72 -20.13
CA THR A 65 3.44 -40.40 -20.57
C THR A 65 4.55 -39.88 -19.66
N LEU A 66 4.41 -40.04 -18.35
CA LEU A 66 5.42 -39.66 -17.37
C LEU A 66 6.69 -40.50 -17.49
N HIS A 67 6.57 -41.82 -17.72
CA HIS A 67 7.71 -42.69 -17.97
C HIS A 67 8.46 -42.35 -19.26
N ARG A 68 7.74 -41.99 -20.33
CA ARG A 68 8.35 -41.54 -21.59
C ARG A 68 9.09 -40.21 -21.41
N LEU A 69 8.46 -39.23 -20.77
CA LEU A 69 9.07 -37.92 -20.49
C LEU A 69 10.27 -38.01 -19.54
N SER A 70 10.22 -38.93 -18.57
CA SER A 70 11.34 -39.24 -17.67
C SER A 70 12.53 -39.79 -18.46
N LYS A 71 12.30 -40.77 -19.34
CA LYS A 71 13.38 -41.41 -20.12
C LYS A 71 13.99 -40.47 -21.17
N GLU A 72 13.19 -39.58 -21.75
CA GLU A 72 13.62 -38.58 -22.73
C GLU A 72 14.47 -37.46 -22.10
N HIS A 73 14.18 -37.08 -20.85
CA HIS A 73 14.94 -36.04 -20.12
C HIS A 73 16.05 -36.57 -19.21
N SER A 74 16.08 -37.86 -18.88
CA SER A 74 17.08 -38.44 -17.95
C SER A 74 18.42 -38.82 -18.62
N SER A 75 18.59 -38.60 -19.93
CA SER A 75 19.83 -38.93 -20.66
C SER A 75 20.80 -37.75 -20.86
N ARG A 76 20.58 -36.61 -20.21
CA ARG A 76 21.64 -35.60 -20.09
C ARG A 76 22.46 -35.88 -18.85
N THR A 77 23.63 -36.48 -19.03
CA THR A 77 24.68 -36.56 -18.01
C THR A 77 24.87 -35.17 -17.43
N ALA A 78 24.41 -34.95 -16.20
CA ALA A 78 24.51 -33.67 -15.54
C ALA A 78 26.01 -33.34 -15.37
N LYS A 79 26.50 -32.37 -16.15
CA LYS A 79 27.82 -31.80 -15.93
C LYS A 79 27.81 -31.18 -14.55
N ILE A 80 28.47 -31.80 -13.60
CA ILE A 80 28.66 -31.27 -12.25
C ILE A 80 29.54 -30.03 -12.39
N VAL A 81 28.91 -28.84 -12.39
CA VAL A 81 29.63 -27.57 -12.35
C VAL A 81 29.87 -27.23 -10.88
N PRO A 82 31.10 -26.94 -10.44
CA PRO A 82 31.36 -26.66 -9.04
C PRO A 82 30.62 -25.39 -8.57
N MET A 83 29.72 -25.56 -7.59
CA MET A 83 28.88 -24.53 -6.95
C MET A 83 29.66 -23.31 -6.44
N ARG A 84 30.99 -23.44 -6.23
CA ARG A 84 31.89 -22.33 -5.90
C ARG A 84 31.89 -21.20 -6.92
N ARG A 85 31.57 -21.50 -8.19
CA ARG A 85 31.43 -20.47 -9.23
C ARG A 85 30.17 -19.65 -9.05
N TYR A 86 29.16 -20.20 -8.38
CA TYR A 86 27.81 -19.66 -8.18
C TYR A 86 27.65 -18.92 -6.85
N ALA A 87 28.38 -19.37 -5.82
CA ALA A 87 28.48 -18.69 -4.53
C ALA A 87 28.99 -17.24 -4.65
N ALA A 88 29.85 -16.95 -5.63
CA ALA A 88 30.40 -15.61 -5.85
C ALA A 88 29.35 -14.59 -6.34
N TRP A 89 28.25 -15.03 -6.97
CA TRP A 89 27.17 -14.16 -7.44
C TRP A 89 25.87 -14.30 -6.66
N ALA A 90 25.73 -15.35 -5.84
CA ALA A 90 24.67 -15.41 -4.84
C ALA A 90 24.76 -14.25 -3.82
N SER A 91 25.98 -13.83 -3.44
CA SER A 91 26.20 -12.64 -2.62
C SER A 91 25.83 -11.34 -3.35
N ALA A 92 26.08 -11.26 -4.67
CA ALA A 92 25.72 -10.12 -5.47
C ALA A 92 24.20 -9.96 -5.63
N VAL A 93 23.46 -11.06 -5.83
CA VAL A 93 21.99 -11.01 -5.90
C VAL A 93 21.37 -10.66 -4.55
N ALA A 94 21.90 -11.17 -3.43
CA ALA A 94 21.45 -10.80 -2.09
C ALA A 94 21.73 -9.32 -1.77
N ALA A 95 22.91 -8.81 -2.15
CA ALA A 95 23.24 -7.39 -2.00
C ALA A 95 22.33 -6.50 -2.87
N VAL A 96 22.06 -6.89 -4.12
CA VAL A 96 21.10 -6.19 -4.99
C VAL A 96 19.69 -6.26 -4.40
N PHE A 97 19.26 -7.37 -3.82
CA PHE A 97 17.97 -7.48 -3.13
C PHE A 97 17.88 -6.59 -1.89
N VAL A 98 18.95 -6.51 -1.09
CA VAL A 98 19.00 -5.62 0.09
C VAL A 98 19.02 -4.16 -0.35
N ILE A 99 19.79 -3.80 -1.38
CA ILE A 99 19.80 -2.45 -1.96
C ILE A 99 18.40 -2.12 -2.51
N PHE A 100 17.81 -3.03 -3.28
CA PHE A 100 16.48 -2.87 -3.85
C PHE A 100 15.43 -2.72 -2.74
N MET A 101 15.49 -3.52 -1.67
CA MET A 101 14.56 -3.46 -0.54
C MET A 101 14.76 -2.22 0.35
N VAL A 102 15.98 -1.69 0.47
CA VAL A 102 16.27 -0.43 1.17
C VAL A 102 15.83 0.79 0.33
N TRP A 103 15.86 0.70 -0.99
CA TRP A 103 15.43 1.78 -1.91
C TRP A 103 13.96 1.72 -2.35
N MET A 104 13.20 0.66 -2.00
CA MET A 104 11.81 0.53 -2.42
C MET A 104 10.84 1.23 -1.45
N PRO A 105 10.05 2.22 -1.89
CA PRO A 105 9.13 2.96 -1.04
C PRO A 105 7.79 2.21 -0.89
N TRP A 106 7.78 1.05 -0.23
CA TRP A 106 6.54 0.28 0.01
C TRP A 106 5.69 0.82 1.16
N LYS A 107 6.18 1.86 1.85
CA LYS A 107 5.35 2.65 2.76
C LYS A 107 4.71 3.75 1.93
N LYS A 108 3.37 3.86 1.99
CA LYS A 108 2.66 5.04 1.48
C LYS A 108 3.35 6.26 2.08
N ASP A 109 4.07 7.01 1.26
CA ASP A 109 4.79 8.19 1.70
C ASP A 109 3.75 9.20 2.17
N LEU A 110 3.70 9.41 3.49
CA LEU A 110 2.75 10.35 4.10
C LEU A 110 2.90 11.73 3.46
N TYR A 111 4.11 12.11 3.04
CA TYR A 111 4.33 13.33 2.30
C TYR A 111 3.48 13.39 1.02
N GLN A 112 3.56 12.36 0.17
CA GLN A 112 2.81 12.29 -1.09
C GLN A 112 1.29 12.23 -0.87
N GLN A 113 0.83 11.64 0.23
CA GLN A 113 -0.59 11.58 0.57
C GLN A 113 -1.16 12.96 0.91
N TYR A 114 -0.38 13.81 1.58
CA TYR A 114 -0.86 15.10 2.10
C TYR A 114 -0.49 16.30 1.21
N ASN A 115 0.46 16.13 0.30
CA ASN A 115 0.87 17.15 -0.65
C ASN A 115 0.00 17.17 -1.91
N THR A 116 -1.27 17.60 -1.78
CA THR A 116 -2.26 17.55 -2.87
C THR A 116 -2.81 18.91 -3.27
N THR A 117 -2.05 19.99 -3.06
CA THR A 117 -2.57 21.33 -3.38
C THR A 117 -2.54 21.55 -4.89
N GLU A 118 -3.64 22.07 -5.42
CA GLU A 118 -3.72 22.57 -6.79
C GLU A 118 -3.71 24.09 -6.78
N MET A 119 -3.13 24.68 -7.82
CA MET A 119 -3.13 26.11 -8.04
C MET A 119 -4.36 26.51 -8.85
N LEU A 120 -5.25 27.26 -8.21
CA LEU A 120 -6.44 27.83 -8.85
C LEU A 120 -6.13 29.29 -9.22
N THR A 121 -6.24 29.61 -10.50
CA THR A 121 -6.14 30.99 -11.00
C THR A 121 -7.46 31.40 -11.64
N THR A 122 -7.92 32.61 -11.33
CA THR A 122 -9.00 33.23 -12.07
C THR A 122 -8.39 33.80 -13.35
N ALA A 123 -8.95 33.45 -14.52
CA ALA A 123 -8.50 34.01 -15.79
C ALA A 123 -8.86 35.50 -15.86
N GLU A 124 -8.01 36.35 -15.31
CA GLU A 124 -8.14 37.80 -15.45
C GLU A 124 -7.51 38.22 -16.79
N ARG A 125 -8.28 38.96 -17.59
CA ARG A 125 -7.88 39.38 -18.93
C ARG A 125 -7.04 40.66 -18.81
N GLY A 126 -5.72 40.56 -18.86
CA GLY A 126 -4.82 41.71 -19.05
C GLY A 126 -3.47 41.55 -18.37
N ASP A 127 -2.40 41.91 -19.10
CA ASP A 127 -0.96 41.95 -18.72
C ASP A 127 -0.11 40.67 -18.70
N ALA A 128 1.18 40.86 -18.99
CA ALA A 128 2.20 39.82 -19.11
C ALA A 128 2.50 39.10 -17.78
N THR A 129 2.36 39.79 -16.64
CA THR A 129 2.43 39.19 -15.28
C THR A 129 1.28 38.21 -15.04
N THR A 130 0.08 38.54 -15.51
CA THR A 130 -1.09 37.65 -15.46
C THR A 130 -0.88 36.39 -16.29
N ASN A 131 -0.16 36.51 -17.42
CA ASN A 131 0.25 35.35 -18.23
C ASN A 131 1.26 34.45 -17.49
N ASN A 132 2.22 35.03 -16.77
CA ASN A 132 3.17 34.26 -15.96
C ASN A 132 2.49 33.52 -14.82
N MET A 133 1.51 34.13 -14.15
CA MET A 133 0.76 33.49 -13.07
C MET A 133 -0.10 32.32 -13.58
N GLN A 134 -0.76 32.48 -14.72
CA GLN A 134 -1.54 31.40 -15.32
C GLN A 134 -0.64 30.27 -15.84
N THR A 135 0.44 30.60 -16.53
CA THR A 135 1.43 29.61 -16.99
C THR A 135 2.11 28.89 -15.82
N ALA A 136 2.35 29.59 -14.70
CA ALA A 136 2.85 28.99 -13.48
C ALA A 136 1.86 27.99 -12.88
N ALA A 137 0.57 28.32 -12.86
CA ALA A 137 -0.47 27.43 -12.38
C ALA A 137 -0.56 26.15 -13.23
N ASP A 138 -0.53 26.30 -14.55
CA ASP A 138 -0.52 25.15 -15.46
C ASP A 138 0.71 24.26 -15.22
N ALA A 139 1.90 24.86 -15.06
CA ALA A 139 3.12 24.11 -14.76
C ALA A 139 3.01 23.39 -13.40
N PHE A 140 2.52 24.09 -12.37
CA PHE A 140 2.36 23.57 -11.02
C PHE A 140 1.39 22.38 -10.98
N ASN A 141 0.22 22.51 -11.60
CA ASN A 141 -0.80 21.47 -11.63
C ASN A 141 -0.36 20.25 -12.46
N ASN A 142 0.46 20.47 -13.48
CA ASN A 142 1.12 19.40 -14.24
C ASN A 142 2.37 18.82 -13.54
N LYS A 143 2.67 19.25 -12.31
CA LYS A 143 3.84 18.83 -11.50
C LYS A 143 5.19 19.21 -12.10
N ASP A 144 5.22 20.14 -13.06
CA ASP A 144 6.46 20.77 -13.53
C ASP A 144 6.87 21.87 -12.56
N PHE A 145 7.33 21.45 -11.38
CA PHE A 145 7.66 22.34 -10.28
C PHE A 145 8.89 23.20 -10.56
N GLU A 146 9.81 22.79 -11.44
CA GLU A 146 10.95 23.61 -11.84
C GLU A 146 10.52 24.82 -12.68
N LYS A 147 9.62 24.59 -13.66
CA LYS A 147 9.05 25.67 -14.44
C LYS A 147 8.17 26.58 -13.59
N ALA A 148 7.32 25.99 -12.74
CA ALA A 148 6.49 26.76 -11.81
C ALA A 148 7.34 27.63 -10.88
N LYS A 149 8.40 27.07 -10.27
CA LYS A 149 9.36 27.80 -9.43
C LYS A 149 9.93 29.03 -10.15
N THR A 150 10.36 28.86 -11.40
CA THR A 150 10.95 29.94 -12.20
C THR A 150 9.96 31.06 -12.49
N LEU A 151 8.74 30.71 -12.91
CA LEU A 151 7.69 31.69 -13.23
C LEU A 151 7.19 32.39 -11.97
N LEU A 152 6.95 31.66 -10.88
CA LEU A 152 6.50 32.21 -9.61
C LEU A 152 7.55 33.11 -8.96
N ALA A 153 8.84 32.82 -9.12
CA ALA A 153 9.90 33.72 -8.68
C ALA A 153 9.80 35.11 -9.36
N GLN A 154 9.49 35.16 -10.65
CA GLN A 154 9.29 36.42 -11.38
C GLN A 154 8.05 37.16 -10.88
N VAL A 155 6.94 36.45 -10.63
CA VAL A 155 5.71 37.05 -10.08
C VAL A 155 5.95 37.61 -8.68
N VAL A 156 6.62 36.86 -7.79
CA VAL A 156 6.95 37.32 -6.43
C VAL A 156 7.89 38.52 -6.45
N GLN A 157 8.80 38.61 -7.42
CA GLN A 157 9.68 39.76 -7.58
C GLN A 157 8.92 41.01 -8.06
N ALA A 158 7.97 40.85 -8.98
CA ALA A 158 7.17 41.95 -9.51
C ALA A 158 6.08 42.40 -8.51
N GLU A 159 5.50 41.45 -7.76
CA GLU A 159 4.40 41.67 -6.83
C GLU A 159 4.73 41.07 -5.45
N PRO A 160 5.58 41.74 -4.64
CA PRO A 160 5.97 41.22 -3.33
C PRO A 160 4.81 41.04 -2.34
N ASP A 161 3.66 41.66 -2.56
CA ASP A 161 2.49 41.51 -1.69
C ASP A 161 1.55 40.36 -2.12
N ASN A 162 1.82 39.73 -3.28
CA ASN A 162 1.04 38.61 -3.79
C ASN A 162 1.31 37.34 -2.97
N SER A 163 0.51 37.17 -1.92
CA SER A 163 0.63 36.05 -0.98
C SER A 163 0.37 34.69 -1.64
N MET A 164 -0.48 34.64 -2.67
CA MET A 164 -0.73 33.42 -3.45
C MET A 164 0.54 33.00 -4.20
N ALA A 165 1.13 33.92 -4.98
CA ALA A 165 2.36 33.65 -5.71
C ALA A 165 3.50 33.24 -4.77
N ARG A 166 3.65 33.93 -3.63
CA ARG A 166 4.66 33.58 -2.61
C ARG A 166 4.43 32.19 -2.01
N PHE A 167 3.18 31.83 -1.71
CA PHE A 167 2.83 30.51 -1.21
C PHE A 167 3.21 29.42 -2.21
N TYR A 168 2.71 29.49 -3.45
CA TYR A 168 3.00 28.48 -4.47
C TYR A 168 4.49 28.44 -4.83
N TYR A 169 5.20 29.58 -4.79
CA TYR A 169 6.66 29.61 -4.94
C TYR A 169 7.35 28.80 -3.84
N GLY A 170 6.93 28.99 -2.58
CA GLY A 170 7.39 28.21 -1.43
C GLY A 170 7.14 26.71 -1.58
N VAL A 171 5.99 26.33 -2.14
CA VAL A 171 5.68 24.92 -2.42
C VAL A 171 6.53 24.38 -3.56
N SER A 172 6.70 25.11 -4.67
CA SER A 172 7.57 24.67 -5.77
C SER A 172 9.02 24.49 -5.31
N LEU A 173 9.55 25.38 -4.47
CA LEU A 173 10.86 25.22 -3.83
C LEU A 173 10.94 23.91 -3.00
N LEU A 174 9.86 23.54 -2.30
CA LEU A 174 9.82 22.30 -1.52
C LEU A 174 9.91 21.06 -2.41
N GLU A 175 9.19 21.09 -3.52
CA GLU A 175 9.15 20.00 -4.50
C GLU A 175 10.48 19.82 -5.22
N THR A 176 11.15 20.93 -5.55
CA THR A 176 12.46 20.91 -6.21
C THR A 176 13.62 20.62 -5.27
N GLY A 177 13.36 20.45 -3.96
CA GLY A 177 14.37 20.10 -2.97
C GLY A 177 15.10 21.30 -2.33
N ASP A 178 14.68 22.53 -2.63
CA ASP A 178 15.19 23.77 -2.04
C ASP A 178 14.57 24.03 -0.65
N ILE A 179 14.65 23.02 0.25
CA ILE A 179 13.87 22.95 1.50
C ILE A 179 14.09 24.16 2.42
N ALA A 180 15.33 24.64 2.55
CA ALA A 180 15.64 25.76 3.43
C ALA A 180 14.97 27.06 2.95
N GLN A 181 15.07 27.33 1.65
CA GLN A 181 14.45 28.50 1.04
C GLN A 181 12.92 28.38 1.03
N SER A 182 12.39 27.18 0.77
CA SER A 182 10.96 26.89 0.88
C SER A 182 10.41 27.26 2.25
N ARG A 183 11.01 26.74 3.33
CA ARG A 183 10.58 27.02 4.70
C ARG A 183 10.63 28.51 5.03
N LYS A 184 11.67 29.22 4.57
CA LYS A 184 11.78 30.68 4.75
C LYS A 184 10.63 31.40 4.04
N THR A 185 10.42 31.13 2.75
CA THR A 185 9.36 31.73 1.94
C THR A 185 7.97 31.46 2.53
N LEU A 186 7.70 30.22 2.97
CA LEU A 186 6.43 29.85 3.58
C LEU A 186 6.25 30.47 4.98
N ALA A 187 7.32 30.64 5.75
CA ALA A 187 7.27 31.31 7.04
C ALA A 187 6.87 32.79 6.90
N ASP A 188 7.30 33.44 5.81
CA ASP A 188 6.87 34.81 5.50
C ASP A 188 5.35 34.86 5.19
N VAL A 189 4.82 33.88 4.46
CA VAL A 189 3.37 33.75 4.21
C VAL A 189 2.59 33.51 5.51
N TYR A 190 3.11 32.64 6.38
CA TYR A 190 2.50 32.33 7.68
C TYR A 190 2.47 33.53 8.64
N GLN A 191 3.47 34.40 8.59
CA GLN A 191 3.51 35.63 9.39
C GLN A 191 2.50 36.68 8.93
N GLY A 192 2.03 36.59 7.68
CA GLY A 192 1.01 37.47 7.13
C GLY A 192 -0.41 37.18 7.62
N ALA A 193 -1.38 37.83 6.97
CA ALA A 193 -2.81 37.68 7.22
C ALA A 193 -3.58 37.11 6.02
N SER A 194 -2.88 36.51 5.05
CA SER A 194 -3.51 35.96 3.84
C SER A 194 -4.29 34.67 4.14
N VAL A 195 -5.20 34.32 3.23
CA VAL A 195 -5.91 33.03 3.25
C VAL A 195 -4.96 31.82 3.20
N PHE A 196 -3.72 32.00 2.73
CA PHE A 196 -2.70 30.95 2.64
C PHE A 196 -1.89 30.76 3.93
N LYS A 197 -2.18 31.53 4.99
CA LYS A 197 -1.42 31.50 6.24
C LYS A 197 -1.26 30.08 6.80
N TYR A 198 -2.37 29.38 6.99
CA TYR A 198 -2.35 28.07 7.62
C TYR A 198 -2.01 26.95 6.64
N GLU A 199 -2.31 27.11 5.35
CA GLU A 199 -1.71 26.30 4.28
C GLU A 199 -0.18 26.36 4.32
N ALA A 200 0.42 27.54 4.49
CA ALA A 200 1.87 27.68 4.60
C ALA A 200 2.44 26.96 5.82
N ALA A 201 1.77 27.06 6.99
CA ALA A 201 2.15 26.31 8.18
C ALA A 201 2.14 24.78 7.94
N PHE A 202 1.12 24.29 7.24
CA PHE A 202 1.01 22.88 6.89
C PHE A 202 2.12 22.43 5.94
N TYR A 203 2.45 23.23 4.93
CA TYR A 203 3.56 22.92 4.02
C TYR A 203 4.93 22.98 4.69
N ILE A 204 5.11 23.85 5.69
CA ILE A 204 6.31 23.81 6.55
C ILE A 204 6.34 22.49 7.33
N ALA A 205 5.22 22.04 7.91
CA ALA A 205 5.16 20.74 8.57
C ALA A 205 5.50 19.57 7.62
N LEU A 206 4.97 19.58 6.39
CA LEU A 206 5.29 18.59 5.36
C LEU A 206 6.78 18.60 4.98
N SER A 207 7.42 19.78 4.99
CA SER A 207 8.86 19.86 4.74
C SER A 207 9.70 19.15 5.81
N TYR A 208 9.30 19.23 7.08
CA TYR A 208 9.93 18.48 8.17
C TYR A 208 9.62 16.98 8.08
N LEU A 209 8.39 16.63 7.70
CA LEU A 209 8.00 15.23 7.44
C LEU A 209 8.87 14.59 6.36
N LYS A 210 9.13 15.31 5.26
CA LYS A 210 10.02 14.89 4.15
C LYS A 210 11.46 14.64 4.62
N GLN A 211 11.90 15.34 5.67
CA GLN A 211 13.21 15.16 6.30
C GLN A 211 13.19 14.15 7.47
N HIS A 212 12.07 13.45 7.68
CA HIS A 212 11.83 12.54 8.80
C HIS A 212 11.90 13.20 10.19
N ASP A 213 11.80 14.52 10.26
CA ASP A 213 11.78 15.28 11.50
C ASP A 213 10.35 15.38 12.05
N LYS A 214 9.93 14.34 12.77
CA LYS A 214 8.60 14.28 13.35
C LYS A 214 8.37 15.33 14.43
N SER A 215 9.41 15.78 15.14
CA SER A 215 9.27 16.74 16.24
C SER A 215 8.80 18.08 15.70
N HIS A 216 9.57 18.66 14.78
CA HIS A 216 9.22 19.94 14.17
C HIS A 216 7.98 19.84 13.28
N CYS A 217 7.73 18.67 12.67
CA CYS A 217 6.47 18.42 11.96
C CYS A 217 5.27 18.63 12.90
N LYS A 218 5.26 17.98 14.07
CA LYS A 218 4.20 18.14 15.09
C LYS A 218 4.08 19.59 15.56
N GLU A 219 5.19 20.25 15.85
CA GLU A 219 5.22 21.66 16.28
C GLU A 219 4.54 22.61 15.28
N TRP A 220 4.65 22.34 13.98
CA TRP A 220 4.00 23.15 12.96
C TRP A 220 2.53 22.78 12.77
N LEU A 221 2.17 21.51 12.85
CA LEU A 221 0.78 21.07 12.72
C LEU A 221 -0.11 21.62 13.84
N ILE A 222 0.39 21.70 15.08
CA ILE A 222 -0.39 22.25 16.21
C ILE A 222 -0.65 23.76 16.11
N LYS A 223 0.04 24.49 15.22
CA LYS A 223 -0.20 25.93 15.00
C LYS A 223 -1.43 26.19 14.13
N ILE A 224 -2.00 25.17 13.51
CA ILE A 224 -3.16 25.26 12.63
C ILE A 224 -4.43 25.24 13.50
N PRO A 225 -5.21 26.33 13.56
CA PRO A 225 -6.38 26.43 14.41
C PRO A 225 -7.58 25.68 13.81
N THR A 226 -8.58 25.40 14.63
CA THR A 226 -9.78 24.62 14.27
C THR A 226 -10.63 25.22 13.16
N ASP A 227 -10.52 26.52 12.91
CA ASP A 227 -11.24 27.26 11.87
C ASP A 227 -10.46 27.32 10.54
N ALA A 228 -9.23 26.80 10.47
CA ALA A 228 -8.45 26.74 9.24
C ALA A 228 -8.96 25.64 8.31
N ALA A 229 -8.97 25.91 7.00
CA ALA A 229 -9.46 24.98 5.97
C ALA A 229 -8.72 23.63 5.96
N ASN A 230 -7.45 23.62 6.38
CA ASN A 230 -6.60 22.44 6.43
C ASN A 230 -6.49 21.80 7.83
N TYR A 231 -7.31 22.22 8.80
CA TYR A 231 -7.26 21.69 10.16
C TYR A 231 -7.46 20.17 10.21
N ASP A 232 -8.46 19.64 9.52
CA ASP A 232 -8.76 18.20 9.52
C ASP A 232 -7.58 17.38 8.98
N LYS A 233 -6.92 17.87 7.91
CA LYS A 233 -5.72 17.24 7.36
C LYS A 233 -4.57 17.28 8.37
N ALA A 234 -4.41 18.38 9.09
CA ALA A 234 -3.37 18.52 10.11
C ALA A 234 -3.59 17.55 11.28
N GLN A 235 -4.82 17.40 11.77
CA GLN A 235 -5.17 16.44 12.82
C GLN A 235 -4.98 14.99 12.39
N GLU A 236 -5.40 14.65 11.17
CA GLU A 236 -5.21 13.29 10.65
C GLU A 236 -3.72 12.95 10.52
N LEU A 237 -2.90 13.89 10.04
CA LEU A 237 -1.45 13.70 9.97
C LEU A 237 -0.84 13.58 11.36
N LEU A 238 -1.22 14.43 12.33
CA LEU A 238 -0.77 14.33 13.73
C LEU A 238 -1.04 12.94 14.31
N GLY A 239 -2.20 12.34 14.03
CA GLY A 239 -2.56 11.00 14.47
C GLY A 239 -1.71 9.87 13.85
N LYS A 240 -1.09 10.11 12.69
CA LYS A 240 -0.23 9.14 11.98
C LYS A 240 1.26 9.24 12.33
N LEU A 241 1.68 10.33 12.99
CA LEU A 241 3.09 10.61 13.31
C LEU A 241 3.58 9.93 14.59
#